data_AF-A0A0G0HBZ9-F1
#
_entry.id   AF-A0A0G0HBZ9-F1
#
_cell.length_a   1.000
_cell.length_b   1.000
_cell.length_c   1.000
_cell.angle_alpha   90.00
_cell.angle_beta   90.00
_cell.angle_gamma   90.00
#
_symmetry.space_group_name_H-M   'P 1'
#
loop_
_entity.id
_entity.type
_entity.pdbx_description
1 polymer ?
#
loop_
_entity_poly.entity_id
_entity_poly.type
_entity_poly.pdbx_seq_one_letter_code
_entity_poly.pdbx_strand_id
1 'polypeptide(L)'
;MSTKKGLVSGKVKDSHSTYIEEATWMVEAAKKIASVKSVNPGRIDGKGGSVIRTLRVISQNGGLLLIVKGSNAKQELHVYVESGTDILAIVRQLQEVWEKKVPDEKKRRFIAPVAA
;
A
#
# COMPACT_ATOMS: atom_id res chain seq x y z
N MET A 1 19.03 -26.47 7.14
CA MET A 1 19.68 -25.72 6.04
C MET A 1 18.85 -24.49 5.73
N SER A 2 19.51 -23.35 5.63
CA SER A 2 18.94 -22.00 5.50
C SER A 2 18.57 -21.70 4.05
N THR A 3 17.31 -21.35 3.77
CA THR A 3 16.94 -20.67 2.52
C THR A 3 16.66 -19.21 2.83
N LYS A 4 17.74 -18.42 2.74
CA LYS A 4 17.76 -16.97 2.86
C LYS A 4 16.66 -16.35 1.98
N LYS A 5 15.71 -15.65 2.60
CA LYS A 5 14.84 -14.67 1.96
C LYS A 5 15.74 -13.64 1.26
N GLY A 6 15.85 -13.75 -0.07
CA GLY A 6 16.66 -12.86 -0.88
C GLY A 6 16.02 -11.47 -0.93
N LEU A 7 16.46 -10.56 -0.05
CA LEU A 7 16.32 -9.13 -0.26
C LEU A 7 17.29 -8.74 -1.39
N VAL A 8 16.75 -8.41 -2.56
CA VAL A 8 17.54 -7.79 -3.64
C VAL A 8 16.94 -6.40 -3.86
N SER A 9 17.66 -5.36 -3.40
CA SER A 9 17.37 -3.94 -3.68
C SER A 9 15.99 -3.41 -3.23
N GLY A 10 15.56 -3.70 -2.00
CA GLY A 10 14.32 -3.12 -1.43
C GLY A 10 13.02 -3.65 -2.05
N LYS A 11 13.12 -4.74 -2.82
CA LYS A 11 11.99 -5.44 -3.44
C LYS A 11 11.82 -6.79 -2.75
N VAL A 12 10.65 -7.03 -2.16
CA VAL A 12 10.27 -8.34 -1.64
C VAL A 12 9.62 -9.10 -2.78
N LYS A 13 10.29 -10.16 -3.25
CA LYS A 13 9.73 -11.10 -4.21
C LYS A 13 8.91 -12.13 -3.43
N ASP A 14 7.58 -12.00 -3.50
CA ASP A 14 6.67 -13.12 -3.21
C ASP A 14 6.57 -13.97 -4.48
N SER A 15 6.26 -15.26 -4.37
CA SER A 15 6.37 -16.28 -5.42
C SER A 15 5.71 -15.92 -6.77
N HIS A 16 4.80 -14.94 -6.79
CA HIS A 16 4.09 -14.47 -7.99
C HIS A 16 4.09 -12.95 -8.17
N SER A 17 4.73 -12.16 -7.30
CA SER A 17 4.63 -10.69 -7.35
C SER A 17 5.78 -9.99 -6.64
N THR A 18 6.15 -8.81 -7.14
CA THR A 18 7.16 -7.96 -6.51
C THR A 18 6.49 -6.83 -5.76
N TYR A 19 6.89 -6.61 -4.50
CA TYR A 19 6.43 -5.48 -3.70
C TYR A 19 7.61 -4.62 -3.25
N ILE A 20 7.40 -3.31 -3.15
CA ILE A 20 8.28 -2.44 -2.37
C ILE A 20 8.05 -2.72 -0.88
N GLU A 21 9.05 -2.48 -0.04
CA GLU A 21 8.96 -2.73 1.41
C GLU A 21 7.74 -2.03 2.04
N GLU A 22 7.47 -0.79 1.67
CA GLU A 22 6.28 -0.08 2.15
C GLU A 22 4.97 -0.52 1.48
N ALA A 23 4.97 -1.43 0.51
CA ALA A 23 3.73 -1.98 -0.03
C ALA A 23 3.32 -3.25 0.72
N THR A 24 4.28 -4.04 1.21
CA THR A 24 3.98 -5.33 1.89
C THR A 24 3.10 -5.14 3.11
N TRP A 25 3.45 -4.21 4.00
CA TRP A 25 2.66 -3.93 5.21
C TRP A 25 1.25 -3.38 4.92
N MET A 26 1.04 -2.69 3.78
CA MET A 26 -0.24 -2.14 3.36
C MET A 26 -1.12 -3.24 2.77
N VAL A 27 -0.52 -4.14 2.00
CA VAL A 27 -1.19 -5.34 1.50
C VAL A 27 -1.62 -6.24 2.66
N GLU A 28 -0.73 -6.48 3.63
CA GLU A 28 -1.06 -7.26 4.83
C GLU A 28 -2.18 -6.62 5.65
N ALA A 29 -2.17 -5.29 5.79
CA ALA A 29 -3.24 -4.57 6.46
C ALA A 29 -4.56 -4.68 5.70
N ALA A 30 -4.57 -4.39 4.41
CA ALA A 30 -5.77 -4.46 3.58
C ALA A 30 -6.39 -5.86 3.58
N LYS A 31 -5.58 -6.92 3.51
CA LYS A 31 -6.06 -8.31 3.56
C LYS A 31 -6.69 -8.71 4.90
N LYS A 32 -6.43 -7.98 5.99
CA LYS A 32 -7.04 -8.22 7.30
C LYS A 32 -8.41 -7.55 7.46
N ILE A 33 -8.77 -6.63 6.57
CA ILE A 33 -10.04 -5.93 6.60
C ILE A 33 -11.10 -6.86 5.98
N ALA A 34 -12.12 -7.23 6.77
CA ALA A 34 -13.12 -8.23 6.37
C ALA A 34 -13.84 -7.90 5.04
N SER A 35 -14.04 -6.62 4.75
CA SER A 35 -14.72 -6.15 3.54
C SER A 35 -13.83 -6.05 2.29
N VAL A 36 -12.54 -6.39 2.41
CA VAL A 36 -11.61 -6.45 1.27
C VAL A 36 -11.63 -7.85 0.67
N LYS A 37 -12.04 -7.96 -0.59
CA LYS A 37 -12.07 -9.23 -1.34
C LYS A 37 -10.69 -9.67 -1.79
N SER A 38 -9.92 -8.74 -2.33
CA SER A 38 -8.60 -9.03 -2.87
C SER A 38 -7.74 -7.77 -2.96
N VAL A 39 -6.42 -7.97 -2.95
CA VAL A 39 -5.43 -6.92 -3.13
C VAL A 39 -4.47 -7.36 -4.22
N ASN A 40 -4.48 -6.65 -5.33
CA ASN A 40 -3.66 -6.94 -6.49
C ASN A 40 -2.50 -5.94 -6.61
N PRO A 41 -1.25 -6.40 -6.75
CA PRO A 41 -0.13 -5.52 -7.02
C PRO A 41 -0.28 -4.91 -8.42
N GLY A 42 -0.15 -3.59 -8.48
CA GLY A 42 -0.03 -2.83 -9.71
C GLY A 42 1.43 -2.51 -10.04
N ARG A 43 1.59 -1.47 -10.87
CA ARG A 43 2.89 -1.04 -11.39
C ARG A 43 3.85 -0.60 -10.28
N ILE A 44 5.12 -1.01 -10.41
CA ILE A 44 6.24 -0.47 -9.64
C ILE A 44 7.03 0.49 -10.53
N ASP A 45 7.30 1.69 -10.01
CA ASP A 45 8.15 2.69 -10.65
C ASP A 45 9.36 2.99 -9.74
N GLY A 46 10.56 2.77 -10.27
CA GLY A 46 11.84 2.97 -9.57
C GLY A 46 12.31 4.42 -9.47
N LYS A 47 11.49 5.39 -9.88
CA LYS A 47 11.79 6.83 -9.75
C LYS A 47 11.29 7.44 -8.43
N GLY A 48 11.05 6.64 -7.40
CA GLY A 48 10.53 7.14 -6.13
C GLY A 48 11.60 7.81 -5.26
N GLY A 49 12.43 8.72 -5.78
CA GLY A 49 13.58 9.31 -5.07
C GLY A 49 13.23 10.34 -3.98
N SER A 50 12.15 10.14 -3.21
CA SER A 50 11.77 11.08 -2.15
C SER A 50 11.88 10.42 -0.78
N VAL A 51 12.60 11.08 0.13
CA VAL A 51 12.71 10.67 1.56
C VAL A 51 11.33 10.71 2.26
N ILE A 52 10.36 11.41 1.68
CA ILE A 52 9.00 11.49 2.19
C ILE A 52 8.18 10.30 1.68
N ARG A 53 7.88 9.39 2.60
CA ARG A 53 6.96 8.29 2.34
C ARG A 53 5.55 8.83 2.20
N THR A 54 4.86 8.44 1.14
CA THR A 54 3.50 8.91 0.86
C THR A 54 2.56 7.74 0.64
N LEU A 55 1.41 7.78 1.28
CA LEU A 55 0.27 6.93 0.96
C LEU A 55 -0.82 7.82 0.38
N ARG A 56 -1.17 7.58 -0.88
CA ARG A 56 -2.33 8.21 -1.52
C ARG A 56 -3.40 7.17 -1.75
N VAL A 57 -4.61 7.47 -1.33
CA VAL A 57 -5.78 6.62 -1.55
C VAL A 57 -6.66 7.30 -2.59
N ILE A 58 -7.16 6.54 -3.56
CA ILE A 58 -8.09 7.02 -4.59
C ILE A 58 -9.25 6.05 -4.61
N SER A 59 -10.48 6.54 -4.47
CA SER A 59 -11.66 5.70 -4.63
C SER A 59 -11.86 5.36 -6.11
N GLN A 60 -12.15 4.10 -6.40
CA GLN A 60 -12.44 3.61 -7.74
C GLN A 60 -13.74 2.80 -7.72
N ASN A 61 -14.37 2.65 -8.89
CA ASN A 61 -15.55 1.80 -8.99
C ASN A 61 -15.21 0.36 -8.56
N GLY A 62 -15.87 -0.11 -7.50
CA GLY A 62 -15.62 -1.45 -6.91
C GLY A 62 -14.42 -1.55 -5.96
N GLY A 63 -13.79 -0.44 -5.55
CA GLY A 63 -12.62 -0.53 -4.67
C GLY A 63 -11.83 0.75 -4.41
N LEU A 64 -10.54 0.55 -4.13
CA LEU A 64 -9.56 1.58 -3.85
C LEU A 64 -8.29 1.33 -4.67
N LEU A 65 -7.69 2.41 -5.16
CA LEU A 65 -6.31 2.42 -5.62
C LEU A 65 -5.44 3.05 -4.54
N LEU A 66 -4.51 2.26 -3.98
CA LEU A 66 -3.48 2.76 -3.08
C LEU A 66 -2.21 3.02 -3.88
N ILE A 67 -1.70 4.24 -3.80
CA ILE A 67 -0.39 4.61 -4.34
C ILE A 67 0.55 4.78 -3.17
N VAL A 68 1.44 3.80 -3.00
CA VAL A 68 2.45 3.76 -1.96
C VAL A 68 3.77 4.28 -2.54
N LYS A 69 4.32 5.32 -1.95
CA LYS A 69 5.65 5.85 -2.29
C LYS A 69 6.58 5.60 -1.10
N GLY A 70 7.58 4.77 -1.31
CA GLY A 70 8.73 4.58 -0.42
C GLY A 70 9.90 5.50 -0.79
N SER A 71 11.05 5.29 -0.16
CA SER A 71 12.23 6.15 -0.32
C SER A 71 12.85 6.16 -1.72
N ASN A 72 12.69 5.06 -2.47
CA ASN A 72 13.31 4.87 -3.79
C ASN A 72 12.34 4.38 -4.88
N ALA A 73 11.10 4.07 -4.52
CA ALA A 73 10.14 3.49 -5.45
C ALA A 73 8.70 3.88 -5.11
N LYS A 74 7.84 3.88 -6.14
CA LYS A 74 6.39 3.98 -6.02
C LYS A 74 5.79 2.64 -6.44
N GLN A 75 4.75 2.19 -5.76
CA GLN A 75 3.94 1.05 -6.16
C GLN A 75 2.45 1.38 -6.07
N GLU A 76 1.71 0.90 -7.05
CA GLU A 76 0.25 0.93 -7.07
C GLU A 76 -0.30 -0.40 -6.54
N LEU A 77 -1.38 -0.35 -5.77
CA LEU A 77 -2.09 -1.51 -5.24
C LEU A 77 -3.59 -1.31 -5.49
N HIS A 78 -4.22 -2.28 -6.16
CA HIS A 78 -5.65 -2.28 -6.38
C HIS A 78 -6.30 -3.12 -5.28
N VAL A 79 -7.17 -2.50 -4.49
CA VAL A 79 -7.91 -3.13 -3.40
C VAL A 79 -9.37 -3.22 -3.82
N TYR A 80 -9.85 -4.44 -4.03
CA TYR A 80 -11.24 -4.70 -4.37
C TYR A 80 -12.04 -4.97 -3.10
N VAL A 81 -13.22 -4.36 -3.00
CA VAL A 81 -14.05 -4.43 -1.78
C VAL A 81 -15.42 -5.02 -2.10
N GLU A 82 -16.16 -5.40 -1.06
CA GLU A 82 -17.55 -5.81 -1.22
C GLU A 82 -18.46 -4.65 -1.65
N SER A 83 -19.49 -4.94 -2.43
CA SER A 83 -20.46 -3.93 -2.85
C SER A 83 -21.18 -3.37 -1.63
N GLY A 84 -21.39 -2.04 -1.59
CA GLY A 84 -22.01 -1.37 -0.44
C GLY A 84 -21.10 -1.17 0.78
N THR A 85 -19.80 -1.50 0.67
CA THR A 85 -18.84 -1.25 1.75
C THR A 85 -18.58 0.23 1.95
N ASP A 86 -18.49 0.67 3.21
CA ASP A 86 -18.00 2.00 3.56
C ASP A 86 -16.49 2.12 3.29
N ILE A 87 -16.17 2.77 2.16
CA ILE A 87 -14.79 3.04 1.74
C ILE A 87 -14.04 3.89 2.77
N LEU A 88 -14.71 4.84 3.44
CA LEU A 88 -14.05 5.72 4.41
C LEU A 88 -13.61 4.95 5.65
N ALA A 89 -14.39 3.96 6.08
CA ALA A 89 -14.01 3.07 7.18
C ALA A 89 -12.73 2.28 6.84
N ILE A 90 -12.61 1.77 5.61
CA ILE A 90 -11.39 1.10 5.13
C ILE A 90 -10.22 2.07 5.12
N VAL A 91 -10.42 3.27 4.56
CA VAL A 91 -9.39 4.32 4.47
C VAL A 91 -8.85 4.67 5.85
N ARG A 92 -9.71 4.81 6.86
CA ARG A 92 -9.30 5.09 8.24
C ARG A 92 -8.42 3.98 8.81
N GLN A 93 -8.80 2.70 8.64
CA GLN A 93 -7.97 1.58 9.10
C GLN A 93 -6.61 1.54 8.41
N LEU A 94 -6.57 1.81 7.10
CA LEU A 94 -5.31 1.89 6.35
C LEU A 94 -4.44 3.09 6.79
N GLN A 95 -5.07 4.22 7.14
CA GLN A 95 -4.38 5.38 7.67
C GLN A 95 -3.74 5.08 9.04
N GLU A 96 -4.46 4.45 9.95
CA GLU A 96 -3.93 4.05 11.27
C GLU A 96 -2.70 3.15 11.14
N VAL A 97 -2.76 2.16 10.23
CA VAL A 97 -1.61 1.31 9.94
C VAL A 97 -0.45 2.16 9.44
N TRP A 98 -0.68 3.03 8.45
CA TRP A 98 0.35 3.88 7.87
C TRP A 98 1.03 4.77 8.93
N GLU A 99 0.26 5.39 9.81
CA GLU A 99 0.78 6.27 10.86
C GLU A 99 1.60 5.52 11.92
N LYS A 100 1.17 4.29 12.27
CA LYS A 100 1.93 3.43 13.19
C LYS A 100 3.26 2.98 12.61
N LYS A 101 3.30 2.84 11.29
CA LYS A 101 4.38 2.24 10.53
C LYS A 101 5.38 3.27 10.00
N VAL A 102 4.91 4.49 9.75
CA VAL A 102 5.74 5.68 9.46
C VAL A 102 5.54 6.69 10.61
N PRO A 103 6.30 6.60 11.71
CA PRO A 103 6.08 7.44 12.89
C PRO A 103 6.63 8.87 12.71
N ASP A 104 7.61 9.08 11.84
CA ASP A 104 8.21 10.39 11.60
C ASP A 104 7.28 11.27 10.75
N GLU A 105 6.65 12.24 11.41
CA GLU A 105 5.70 13.18 10.80
C GLU A 105 6.31 13.97 9.64
N LYS A 106 7.61 14.29 9.70
CA LYS A 106 8.31 15.02 8.63
C LYS A 106 8.60 14.15 7.41
N LYS A 107 8.50 12.82 7.55
CA LYS A 107 8.75 11.84 6.49
C LYS A 107 7.49 11.09 6.06
N ARG A 108 6.31 11.50 6.52
CA ARG A 108 5.04 10.85 6.16
C ARG A 108 4.06 11.85 5.57
N ARG A 109 3.35 11.41 4.53
CA ARG A 109 2.19 12.12 4.00
C ARG A 109 1.06 11.14 3.70
N PHE A 110 -0.11 11.40 4.24
CA PHE A 110 -1.34 10.69 3.90
C PHE A 110 -2.19 11.60 3.02
N ILE A 111 -2.66 11.09 1.89
CA ILE A 111 -3.55 11.81 0.98
C ILE A 111 -4.85 11.01 0.91
N ALA A 112 -5.87 11.58 1.54
CA ALA A 112 -7.22 11.03 1.61
C ALA A 112 -7.82 10.84 0.21
N PRO A 113 -8.80 9.93 0.06
CA PRO A 113 -9.52 9.75 -1.19
C PRO A 113 -10.15 11.06 -1.63
N VAL A 114 -9.78 11.49 -2.84
CA VAL A 114 -10.49 12.56 -3.55
C VAL A 114 -11.62 11.87 -4.31
N ALA A 115 -12.87 12.29 -4.05
CA ALA A 115 -14.00 11.89 -4.88
C ALA A 115 -13.72 12.39 -6.31
N ALA A 116 -13.61 11.45 -7.25
CA ALA A 116 -13.49 11.75 -8.67
C ALA A 116 -14.87 12.07 -9.25
#